data_AF-A0A967Z084-F1
#
_entry.id   AF-A0A967Z084-F1
#
_cell.length_a   1.000
_cell.length_b   1.000
_cell.length_c   1.000
_cell.angle_alpha   90.00
_cell.angle_beta   90.00
_cell.angle_gamma   90.00
#
_symmetry.space_group_name_H-M   'P 1'
#
loop_
_entity.id
_entity.type
_entity.pdbx_description
1 polymer ?
#
loop_
_entity_poly.entity_id
_entity_poly.type
_entity_poly.pdbx_seq_one_letter_code
_entity_poly.pdbx_strand_id
1 'polypeptide(L)'
;MKEEYGEIVTFIEELDKAKVNIFETEWYQKTKAKVTPAINLKIYREMHGLTQEKPGEMLGGVPRQHISNMERGIRAISVKTAQKLAQIFNVSVEKFL
;
A
#
# COMPACT_ATOMS: atom_id res chain seq x y z
N MET A 1 1.77 34.08 -14.53
CA MET A 1 1.53 32.82 -13.79
C MET A 1 0.13 32.23 -13.97
N LYS A 2 -0.76 32.83 -14.80
CA LYS A 2 -2.11 32.29 -15.10
C LYS A 2 -2.18 31.48 -16.40
N GLU A 3 -1.08 31.29 -17.13
CA GLU A 3 -1.08 30.76 -18.49
C GLU A 3 -0.74 29.26 -18.61
N GLU A 4 -0.42 28.55 -17.51
CA GLU A 4 0.02 27.14 -17.60
C GLU A 4 -1.03 26.09 -17.19
N TYR A 5 -2.17 26.49 -16.62
CA TYR A 5 -3.21 25.53 -16.23
C TYR A 5 -4.37 25.64 -17.21
N GLY A 6 -4.27 24.91 -18.32
CA GLY A 6 -5.34 24.81 -19.31
C GLY A 6 -6.63 24.29 -18.70
N GLU A 7 -7.70 25.08 -18.84
CA GLU A 7 -9.15 24.75 -18.88
C GLU A 7 -9.78 23.69 -17.95
N ILE A 8 -9.07 23.11 -16.98
CA ILE A 8 -9.61 22.09 -16.07
C ILE A 8 -9.27 22.43 -14.62
N VAL A 9 -9.44 23.71 -14.23
CA VAL A 9 -9.41 24.09 -12.82
C VAL A 9 -10.70 24.82 -12.50
N THR A 10 -11.69 24.07 -12.03
CA THR A 10 -12.85 24.63 -11.36
C THR A 10 -12.43 25.02 -9.95
N PHE A 11 -12.30 26.33 -9.71
CA PHE A 11 -12.21 26.86 -8.35
C PHE A 11 -13.60 26.72 -7.73
N ILE A 12 -13.75 25.75 -6.82
CA ILE A 12 -14.99 25.56 -6.10
C ILE A 12 -15.06 26.66 -5.03
N GLU A 13 -15.76 27.74 -5.34
CA GLU A 13 -16.14 28.76 -4.36
C GLU A 13 -16.98 28.10 -3.27
N GLU A 14 -16.48 28.18 -2.03
CA GLU A 14 -17.13 27.77 -0.78
C GLU A 14 -17.89 26.44 -0.83
N LEU A 15 -17.15 25.32 -0.81
CA LEU A 15 -17.72 24.07 -0.33
C LEU A 15 -18.15 24.25 1.13
N ASP A 16 -19.46 24.22 1.31
CA ASP A 16 -20.19 24.12 2.55
C ASP A 16 -19.39 23.41 3.66
N LYS A 17 -19.29 24.04 4.83
CA LYS A 17 -18.43 23.68 5.98
C LYS A 17 -18.88 22.38 6.69
N ALA A 18 -19.51 21.45 5.98
CA ALA A 18 -19.84 20.15 6.50
C ALA A 18 -18.56 19.31 6.66
N LYS A 19 -18.23 18.97 7.90
CA LYS A 19 -17.15 18.01 8.19
C LYS A 19 -17.55 16.65 7.64
N VAL A 20 -16.88 16.19 6.60
CA VAL A 20 -17.07 14.85 6.03
C VAL A 20 -16.16 13.87 6.78
N ASN A 21 -16.73 12.75 7.24
CA ASN A 21 -15.91 11.64 7.75
C ASN A 21 -15.21 10.95 6.57
N ILE A 22 -13.88 11.14 6.45
CA ILE A 22 -13.08 10.56 5.36
C ILE A 22 -13.21 9.04 5.26
N PHE A 23 -13.41 8.35 6.39
CA PHE A 23 -13.51 6.89 6.44
C PHE A 23 -14.85 6.37 5.91
N GLU A 24 -15.88 7.22 5.86
CA GLU A 24 -17.21 6.86 5.34
C GLU A 24 -17.35 7.19 3.86
N THR A 25 -16.40 7.94 3.29
CA THR A 25 -16.44 8.28 1.86
C THR A 25 -16.35 7.04 0.98
N GLU A 26 -17.11 7.04 -0.13
CA GLU A 26 -17.06 5.94 -1.10
C GLU A 26 -15.66 5.69 -1.63
N TRP A 27 -14.91 6.77 -1.90
CA TRP A 27 -13.53 6.68 -2.36
C TRP A 27 -12.66 5.90 -1.38
N TYR A 28 -12.73 6.21 -0.09
CA TYR A 28 -11.95 5.52 0.94
C TYR A 28 -12.36 4.05 1.04
N GLN A 29 -13.66 3.76 1.08
CA GLN A 29 -14.15 2.38 1.18
C GLN A 29 -13.74 1.54 -0.03
N LYS A 30 -13.88 2.09 -1.24
CA LYS A 30 -13.44 1.44 -2.49
C LYS A 30 -11.93 1.23 -2.52
N THR A 31 -11.15 2.17 -1.99
CA THR A 31 -9.68 2.06 -1.92
C THR A 31 -9.28 1.00 -0.91
N LYS A 32 -9.85 1.05 0.30
CA LYS A 32 -9.61 0.10 1.39
C LYS A 32 -9.96 -1.34 0.98
N ALA A 33 -11.09 -1.54 0.30
CA ALA A 33 -11.51 -2.84 -0.18
C ALA A 33 -10.55 -3.47 -1.21
N LYS A 34 -9.75 -2.66 -1.92
CA LYS A 34 -8.76 -3.14 -2.88
C LYS A 34 -7.42 -3.49 -2.24
N VAL A 35 -7.18 -3.11 -0.98
CA VAL A 35 -5.90 -3.39 -0.30
C VAL A 35 -5.82 -4.88 0.02
N THR A 36 -4.89 -5.57 -0.62
CA THR A 36 -4.60 -6.99 -0.41
C THR A 36 -3.28 -7.17 0.34
N PRO A 37 -3.00 -8.36 0.89
CA PRO A 37 -1.67 -8.70 1.45
C PRO A 37 -0.50 -8.39 0.52
N ALA A 38 -0.68 -8.65 -0.78
CA ALA A 38 0.30 -8.36 -1.82
C ALA A 38 0.59 -6.85 -1.93
N ILE A 39 -0.46 -6.02 -1.91
CA ILE A 39 -0.34 -4.56 -1.93
C ILE A 39 0.28 -4.05 -0.63
N ASN A 40 -0.12 -4.59 0.53
CA ASN A 40 0.47 -4.22 1.81
C ASN A 40 1.98 -4.50 1.85
N LEU A 41 2.43 -5.66 1.37
CA LEU A 41 3.87 -5.96 1.26
C LEU A 41 4.61 -4.89 0.45
N LYS A 42 4.08 -4.51 -0.71
CA LYS A 42 4.65 -3.46 -1.54
C LYS A 42 4.69 -2.11 -0.81
N ILE A 43 3.57 -1.70 -0.21
CA ILE A 43 3.44 -0.43 0.53
C ILE A 43 4.47 -0.36 1.65
N TYR A 44 4.53 -1.36 2.53
CA TYR A 44 5.48 -1.35 3.64
C TYR A 44 6.93 -1.39 3.15
N ARG A 45 7.23 -2.17 2.11
CA ARG A 45 8.57 -2.17 1.50
C ARG A 45 8.95 -0.75 1.04
N GLU A 46 8.07 -0.07 0.32
CA GLU A 46 8.33 1.27 -0.23
C GLU A 46 8.38 2.36 0.84
N MET A 47 7.53 2.29 1.86
CA MET A 47 7.59 3.18 3.03
C MET A 47 8.94 3.10 3.77
N HIS A 48 9.56 1.93 3.76
CA HIS A 48 10.89 1.72 4.34
C HIS A 48 12.05 1.96 3.35
N GLY A 49 11.77 2.43 2.13
CA GLY A 49 12.79 2.71 1.11
C GLY A 49 13.54 1.47 0.61
N LEU A 50 12.93 0.28 0.72
CA LEU A 50 13.60 -0.99 0.42
C LEU A 50 13.39 -1.41 -1.04
N THR A 51 14.44 -1.97 -1.65
CA THR A 51 14.31 -2.72 -2.91
C THR A 51 13.60 -4.05 -2.68
N GLN A 52 13.09 -4.71 -3.72
CA GLN A 52 12.45 -6.03 -3.58
C GLN A 52 13.42 -7.14 -3.12
N GLU A 53 14.73 -6.94 -3.28
CA GLU A 53 15.74 -7.90 -2.81
C GLU A 53 15.84 -7.89 -1.29
N LYS A 54 15.71 -6.71 -0.66
CA LYS A 54 15.99 -6.55 0.77
C LYS A 54 15.03 -7.32 1.68
N PRO A 55 13.70 -7.31 1.48
CA PRO A 55 12.80 -8.20 2.22
C PRO A 55 13.14 -9.68 2.01
N GLY A 56 13.63 -10.04 0.83
CA GLY A 56 14.08 -11.40 0.52
C GLY A 56 15.21 -11.86 1.43
N GLU A 57 16.26 -11.03 1.55
CA GLU A 57 17.37 -11.25 2.48
C GLU A 57 16.87 -11.37 3.93
N MET A 58 16.04 -10.43 4.39
CA MET A 58 15.51 -10.39 5.75
C MET A 58 14.63 -11.60 6.10
N LEU A 59 13.99 -12.21 5.09
CA LEU A 59 13.22 -13.43 5.26
C LEU A 59 14.06 -14.71 5.37
N GLY A 60 15.39 -14.59 5.22
CA GLY A 60 16.35 -15.69 5.27
C GLY A 60 16.80 -16.15 3.88
N GLY A 61 17.04 -15.21 2.97
CA GLY A 61 17.56 -15.52 1.62
C GLY A 61 16.50 -15.92 0.60
N VAL A 62 15.29 -15.39 0.71
CA VAL A 62 14.24 -15.57 -0.31
C VAL A 62 14.64 -14.81 -1.59
N PRO A 63 14.61 -15.43 -2.78
CA PRO A 63 14.98 -14.76 -4.02
C PRO A 63 14.13 -13.51 -4.30
N ARG A 64 14.74 -12.45 -4.83
CA ARG A 64 14.06 -11.21 -5.27
C ARG A 64 12.80 -11.48 -6.11
N GLN A 65 12.86 -12.46 -7.02
CA GLN A 65 11.73 -12.82 -7.88
C GLN A 65 10.53 -13.33 -7.09
N HIS A 66 10.73 -14.00 -5.95
CA HIS A 66 9.64 -14.44 -5.09
C HIS A 66 8.95 -13.25 -4.43
N ILE A 67 9.69 -12.26 -3.96
CA ILE A 67 9.13 -11.02 -3.40
C ILE A 67 8.31 -10.28 -4.47
N SER A 68 8.85 -10.15 -5.68
CA SER A 68 8.11 -9.58 -6.82
C SER A 68 6.83 -10.36 -7.15
N ASN A 69 6.86 -11.69 -7.09
CA ASN A 69 5.66 -12.52 -7.30
C ASN A 69 4.65 -12.36 -6.16
N MET A 70 5.10 -12.19 -4.92
CA MET A 70 4.22 -11.92 -3.77
C MET A 70 3.54 -10.56 -3.89
N GLU A 71 4.28 -9.50 -4.24
CA GLU A 71 3.74 -8.14 -4.41
C GLU A 71 2.75 -8.03 -5.57
N ARG A 72 2.87 -8.90 -6.57
CA ARG A 72 1.92 -9.00 -7.69
C ARG A 72 0.75 -9.96 -7.41
N GLY A 73 0.72 -10.61 -6.25
CA GLY A 73 -0.29 -11.62 -5.92
C GLY A 73 -0.20 -12.93 -6.70
N ILE A 74 0.86 -13.12 -7.51
CA ILE A 74 1.11 -14.35 -8.27
C ILE A 74 1.54 -15.49 -7.34
N ARG A 75 2.28 -15.15 -6.27
CA ARG A 75 2.69 -16.09 -5.23
C ARG A 75 2.00 -15.69 -3.92
N ALA A 76 1.30 -16.63 -3.31
CA ALA A 76 0.71 -16.41 -1.98
C ALA A 76 1.80 -16.20 -0.91
N ILE A 77 1.50 -15.36 0.07
CA ILE A 77 2.32 -15.16 1.27
C ILE A 77 1.95 -16.27 2.26
N SER A 78 2.92 -17.10 2.65
CA SER A 78 2.67 -18.14 3.66
C SER A 78 2.47 -17.50 5.05
N VAL A 79 1.73 -18.16 5.95
CA VAL A 79 1.54 -17.69 7.34
C VAL A 79 2.88 -17.43 8.04
N LYS A 80 3.86 -18.32 7.84
CA LYS A 80 5.21 -18.16 8.40
C LYS A 80 5.92 -16.91 7.83
N THR A 81 5.74 -16.64 6.54
CA THR A 81 6.27 -15.44 5.90
C THR A 81 5.56 -14.19 6.41
N ALA A 82 4.22 -14.23 6.53
CA ALA A 82 3.41 -13.14 7.08
C ALA A 82 3.86 -12.74 8.49
N GLN A 83 4.09 -13.72 9.38
CA GLN A 83 4.60 -13.48 10.73
C GLN A 83 5.97 -12.79 10.73
N LYS A 84 6.89 -13.23 9.87
CA LYS A 84 8.21 -12.58 9.74
C LYS A 84 8.09 -11.16 9.19
N LEU A 85 7.26 -10.94 8.16
CA LEU A 85 7.02 -9.62 7.59
C LEU A 85 6.42 -8.66 8.62
N ALA A 86 5.48 -9.15 9.44
CA ALA A 86 4.88 -8.42 10.55
C ALA A 86 5.94 -7.97 11.57
N GLN A 87 6.90 -8.84 11.90
CA GLN A 87 8.03 -8.50 12.77
C GLN A 87 8.98 -7.49 12.10
N ILE A 88 9.34 -7.70 10.83
CA ILE A 88 10.24 -6.84 10.06
C ILE A 88 9.70 -5.40 9.97
N PHE A 89 8.41 -5.25 9.69
CA PHE A 89 7.78 -3.94 9.51
C PHE A 89 7.12 -3.40 10.79
N ASN A 90 7.17 -4.15 11.89
CA ASN A 90 6.54 -3.81 13.17
C ASN A 90 5.04 -3.48 13.05
N VAL A 91 4.27 -4.38 12.45
CA VAL A 91 2.81 -4.24 12.20
C VAL A 91 2.06 -5.52 12.53
N SER A 92 0.73 -5.46 12.56
CA SER A 92 -0.12 -6.65 12.73
C SER A 92 0.07 -7.64 11.57
N VAL A 93 0.09 -8.94 11.89
CA VAL A 93 0.19 -10.03 10.90
C VAL A 93 -0.97 -10.03 9.90
N GLU A 94 -2.14 -9.52 10.30
CA GLU A 94 -3.33 -9.39 9.44
C GLU A 94 -3.07 -8.54 8.18
N LYS A 95 -2.04 -7.69 8.19
CA LYS A 95 -1.64 -6.96 6.98
C LYS A 95 -1.15 -7.88 5.86
N PHE A 96 -0.76 -9.11 6.17
CA PHE A 96 -0.16 -10.06 5.25
C PHE A 96 -0.94 -11.38 5.14
N LEU A 97 -2.17 -11.46 5.66
CA LEU A 97 -3.05 -12.63 5.61
C LEU A 97 -4.24 -12.41 4.66
#